data_AF-A0A832JS27-F1
#
_entry.id   AF-A0A832JS27-F1
#
_cell.length_a   1.000
_cell.length_b   1.000
_cell.length_c   1.000
_cell.angle_alpha   90.00
_cell.angle_beta   90.00
_cell.angle_gamma   90.00
#
_symmetry.space_group_name_H-M   'P 1'
#
loop_
_entity.id
_entity.type
_entity.pdbx_description
1 polymer ?
#
loop_
_entity_poly.entity_id
_entity_poly.type
_entity_poly.pdbx_seq_one_letter_code
_entity_poly.pdbx_strand_id
1 'polypeptide(L)'
;GWIDRIREDGLGIFRARLGIAETGGLVVLDEQSNLASLIPRFSVGILGEGEIVENYEALSAILGSGSVGGLVIISGPSGTSDIELTHVKGVHGPVEIGCIVSGFDPDE
;
A
#
# COMPACT_ATOMS: atom_id res chain seq x y z
N GLY A 1 -17.21 6.56 16.20
CA GLY A 1 -17.99 5.56 15.42
C GLY A 1 -17.18 4.30 15.22
N TRP A 2 -17.71 3.27 14.55
CA TRP A 2 -16.97 2.03 14.33
C TRP A 2 -15.69 2.24 13.48
N ILE A 3 -15.69 3.23 12.58
CA ILE A 3 -14.52 3.64 11.79
C ILE A 3 -13.42 4.19 12.69
N ASP A 4 -13.73 5.08 13.63
CA ASP A 4 -12.73 5.63 14.57
C ASP A 4 -12.09 4.52 15.40
N ARG A 5 -12.86 3.49 15.75
CA ARG A 5 -12.33 2.33 16.47
C ARG A 5 -11.37 1.50 15.62
N ILE A 6 -11.66 1.29 14.33
CA ILE A 6 -10.73 0.63 13.40
C ILE A 6 -9.47 1.49 13.19
N ARG A 7 -9.63 2.81 13.10
CA ARG A 7 -8.51 3.73 12.94
C ARG A 7 -7.54 3.65 14.11
N GLU A 8 -8.05 3.70 15.33
CA GLU A 8 -7.22 3.76 16.54
C GLU A 8 -6.75 2.38 17.03
N ASP A 9 -7.61 1.35 16.99
CA ASP A 9 -7.32 0.02 17.57
C ASP A 9 -7.09 -1.08 16.53
N GLY A 10 -7.32 -0.80 15.24
CA GLY A 10 -7.26 -1.80 14.18
C GLY A 10 -5.85 -2.03 13.63
N LEU A 11 -5.66 -3.23 13.07
CA LEU A 11 -4.52 -3.58 12.21
C LEU A 11 -5.03 -3.80 10.79
N GLY A 12 -4.50 -3.04 9.84
CA GLY A 12 -4.76 -3.23 8.43
C GLY A 12 -3.93 -4.37 7.87
N ILE A 13 -4.56 -5.37 7.26
CA ILE A 13 -3.86 -6.41 6.52
C ILE A 13 -4.42 -6.39 5.10
N PHE A 14 -3.55 -6.24 4.11
CA PHE A 14 -3.96 -6.15 2.71
C PHE A 14 -2.97 -6.85 1.80
N ARG A 15 -3.45 -7.26 0.62
CA ARG A 15 -2.62 -7.80 -0.45
C ARG A 15 -2.09 -6.67 -1.33
N ALA A 16 -0.78 -6.58 -1.51
CA ALA A 16 -0.19 -5.75 -2.56
C ALA A 16 -0.09 -6.60 -3.83
N ARG A 17 -0.51 -6.08 -4.98
CA ARG A 17 -0.43 -6.81 -6.26
C ARG A 17 1.00 -6.88 -6.79
N LEU A 18 1.76 -5.81 -6.62
CA LEU A 18 3.17 -5.70 -7.01
C LEU A 18 3.93 -4.88 -5.97
N GLY A 19 5.25 -5.07 -5.88
CA GLY A 19 6.17 -4.19 -5.16
C GLY A 19 7.18 -3.55 -6.11
N ILE A 20 7.61 -2.33 -5.83
CA ILE A 20 8.61 -1.61 -6.62
C ILE A 20 9.91 -1.55 -5.82
N ALA A 21 10.93 -2.28 -6.25
CA ALA A 21 12.20 -2.42 -5.52
C ALA A 21 12.91 -1.07 -5.33
N GLU A 22 12.92 -0.22 -6.37
CA GLU A 22 13.60 1.08 -6.34
C GLU A 22 13.06 2.00 -5.22
N THR A 23 11.75 2.01 -5.00
CA THR A 23 11.10 2.97 -4.09
C THR A 23 10.53 2.33 -2.82
N GLY A 24 10.52 1.01 -2.74
CA GLY A 24 9.79 0.27 -1.71
C GLY A 24 8.26 0.37 -1.84
N GLY A 25 7.77 0.83 -3.00
CA GLY A 25 6.34 1.08 -3.21
C GLY A 25 5.52 -0.20 -3.29
N LEU A 26 4.37 -0.23 -2.61
CA LEU A 26 3.39 -1.31 -2.72
C LEU A 26 2.25 -0.88 -3.64
N VAL A 27 2.01 -1.65 -4.68
CA VAL A 27 0.95 -1.42 -5.65
C VAL A 27 -0.30 -2.17 -5.22
N VAL A 28 -1.41 -1.46 -5.06
CA VAL A 28 -2.74 -2.02 -4.77
C VAL A 28 -3.65 -1.67 -5.93
N LEU A 29 -4.27 -2.68 -6.53
CA LEU A 29 -5.28 -2.49 -7.58
C LEU A 29 -6.67 -2.41 -6.96
N ASP A 30 -7.55 -1.63 -7.58
CA ASP A 30 -8.95 -1.46 -7.18
C ASP A 30 -9.83 -2.66 -7.58
N GLU A 31 -9.38 -3.87 -7.23
CA GLU A 31 -10.16 -5.10 -7.41
C GLU A 31 -10.96 -5.44 -6.14
N GLN A 32 -10.55 -4.90 -4.99
CA GLN A 32 -11.17 -5.08 -3.68
C GLN A 32 -11.04 -3.80 -2.83
N SER A 33 -11.83 -3.69 -1.75
CA SER A 33 -11.79 -2.54 -0.85
C SER A 33 -10.40 -2.35 -0.23
N ASN A 34 -9.76 -1.22 -0.55
CA ASN A 34 -8.43 -0.83 -0.03
C ASN A 34 -8.47 -0.17 1.37
N LEU A 35 -9.60 -0.26 2.08
CA LEU A 35 -9.75 0.39 3.39
C LEU A 35 -8.72 -0.10 4.42
N ALA A 36 -8.29 -1.36 4.33
CA ALA A 36 -7.27 -1.91 5.22
C ALA A 36 -5.88 -1.26 5.04
N SER A 37 -5.58 -0.70 3.87
CA SER A 37 -4.33 0.04 3.64
C SER A 37 -4.44 1.54 3.96
N LEU A 38 -5.66 2.05 4.23
CA LEU A 38 -5.95 3.48 4.32
C LEU A 38 -6.51 3.93 5.68
N ILE A 39 -7.25 3.08 6.40
CA ILE A 39 -7.97 3.48 7.62
C ILE A 39 -7.17 3.22 8.90
N PRO A 40 -6.62 2.01 9.14
CA PRO A 40 -5.91 1.71 10.37
C PRO A 40 -4.62 2.54 10.51
N ARG A 41 -4.25 2.91 11.75
CA ARG A 41 -2.97 3.56 12.04
C ARG A 41 -1.75 2.70 11.70
N PHE A 42 -1.92 1.38 11.77
CA PHE A 42 -0.89 0.41 11.46
C PHE A 42 -1.40 -0.52 10.37
N SER A 43 -0.62 -0.68 9.30
CA SER A 43 -0.97 -1.61 8.22
C SER A 43 0.22 -2.47 7.81
N VAL A 44 -0.05 -3.70 7.38
CA VAL A 44 0.93 -4.62 6.82
C VAL A 44 0.43 -5.09 5.46
N GLY A 45 1.24 -4.83 4.43
CA GLY A 45 1.04 -5.37 3.10
C GLY A 45 1.65 -6.78 3.00
N ILE A 46 0.94 -7.68 2.34
CA ILE A 46 1.47 -9.00 1.96
C ILE A 46 1.80 -8.96 0.47
N LEU A 47 3.02 -9.35 0.13
CA LEU A 47 3.54 -9.34 -1.23
C LEU A 47 4.17 -10.70 -1.57
N GLY A 48 3.83 -11.26 -2.75
CA GLY A 48 4.48 -12.45 -3.24
C GLY A 48 5.92 -12.17 -3.66
N GLU A 49 6.84 -13.10 -3.39
CA GLU A 49 8.26 -12.94 -3.72
C GLU A 49 8.50 -12.71 -5.24
N GLY A 50 7.66 -13.30 -6.09
CA GLY A 50 7.71 -13.15 -7.55
C GLY A 50 7.05 -11.89 -8.11
N GLU A 51 6.48 -11.03 -7.26
CA GLU A 51 5.70 -9.84 -7.67
C GLU A 51 6.45 -8.52 -7.43
N ILE A 52 7.77 -8.61 -7.31
CA ILE A 52 8.62 -7.43 -7.14
C ILE A 52 9.18 -7.03 -8.50
N VAL A 53 8.86 -5.81 -8.93
CA VAL A 53 9.42 -5.18 -10.12
C VAL A 53 10.55 -4.22 -9.76
N GLU A 54 11.45 -3.97 -10.71
CA GLU A 54 12.60 -3.10 -10.49
C GLU A 54 12.19 -1.64 -10.24
N ASN A 55 11.37 -1.07 -11.13
CA ASN A 55 11.05 0.35 -11.20
C ASN A 55 9.65 0.62 -11.81
N TYR A 56 9.31 1.90 -11.98
CA TYR A 56 8.01 2.33 -12.53
C TYR A 56 7.82 1.95 -14.01
N GLU A 57 8.90 1.91 -14.80
CA GLU A 57 8.86 1.49 -16.19
C GLU A 57 8.46 0.02 -16.31
N ALA A 58 9.05 -0.84 -15.46
CA ALA A 58 8.67 -2.26 -15.36
C ALA A 58 7.23 -2.42 -14.89
N LEU A 59 6.78 -1.64 -13.91
CA LEU A 59 5.37 -1.60 -13.49
C LEU A 59 4.45 -1.24 -14.67
N SER A 60 4.77 -0.18 -15.41
CA SER A 60 3.97 0.27 -16.55
C SER A 60 3.92 -0.79 -17.66
N ALA A 61 4.99 -1.53 -17.88
CA ALA A 61 5.03 -2.61 -18.86
C ALA A 61 4.09 -3.76 -18.48
N ILE A 62 4.00 -4.10 -17.19
CA ILE A 62 3.09 -5.15 -16.68
C ILE A 62 1.63 -4.73 -16.75
N LEU A 63 1.30 -3.50 -16.33
CA LEU A 63 -0.08 -2.99 -16.37
C LEU A 63 -0.58 -2.79 -17.81
N GLY A 64 0.35 -2.53 -18.75
CA GLY A 64 0.05 -2.31 -20.16
C GLY A 64 -0.91 -1.14 -20.37
N SER A 65 -1.66 -1.17 -21.48
CA SER A 65 -2.73 -0.21 -21.78
C SER A 65 -4.11 -0.66 -21.27
N GLY A 66 -4.17 -1.69 -20.42
CA GLY A 66 -5.42 -2.21 -19.86
C GLY A 66 -6.04 -1.22 -18.88
N SER A 67 -7.37 -1.18 -18.83
CA SER A 67 -8.07 -0.37 -17.84
C SER A 67 -8.04 -1.08 -16.48
N VAL A 68 -7.21 -0.60 -15.55
CA VAL A 68 -7.41 -0.88 -14.13
C VAL A 68 -8.48 0.07 -13.59
N GLY A 69 -9.39 -0.40 -12.74
CA GLY A 69 -10.43 0.44 -12.13
C GLY A 69 -9.87 1.60 -11.29
N GLY A 70 -8.68 1.38 -10.73
CA GLY A 70 -7.89 2.32 -9.94
C GLY A 70 -6.60 1.66 -9.48
N LEU A 71 -5.59 2.47 -9.19
CA LEU A 71 -4.29 2.04 -8.72
C LEU A 71 -3.81 2.97 -7.60
N VAL A 72 -3.38 2.38 -6.49
CA VAL A 72 -2.78 3.08 -5.36
C VAL A 72 -1.35 2.58 -5.20
N ILE A 73 -0.40 3.50 -5.13
CA ILE A 73 1.00 3.20 -4.80
C ILE A 73 1.26 3.72 -3.40
N ILE A 74 1.59 2.83 -2.48
CA ILE A 74 1.91 3.16 -1.10
C ILE A 74 3.43 3.11 -0.94
N SER A 75 4.06 4.28 -0.87
CA SER A 75 5.52 4.44 -0.76
C SER A 75 6.03 4.52 0.68
N GLY A 76 5.14 4.38 1.67
CA GLY A 76 5.48 4.47 3.08
C GLY A 76 4.32 5.01 3.92
N PRO A 77 4.60 5.40 5.18
CA PRO A 77 3.61 6.02 6.04
C PRO A 77 2.94 7.23 5.39
N SER A 78 1.65 7.42 5.67
CA SER A 78 0.96 8.63 5.27
C SER A 78 1.58 9.82 6.00
N GLY A 79 1.83 10.90 5.27
CA GLY A 79 2.25 12.15 5.86
C GLY A 79 2.04 13.32 4.92
N THR A 80 1.92 14.51 5.51
CA THR A 80 1.89 15.77 4.79
C THR A 80 2.87 16.71 5.45
N SER A 81 3.45 17.62 4.67
CA SER A 81 4.30 18.68 5.20
C SER A 81 3.67 20.01 4.85
N ASP A 82 3.67 20.95 5.79
CA ASP A 82 3.29 22.32 5.49
C ASP A 82 4.43 23.06 4.75
N ILE A 83 4.16 24.31 4.34
CA ILE A 83 5.14 25.15 3.64
C ILE A 83 6.38 25.46 4.50
N GLU A 84 6.25 25.34 5.82
CA GLU A 84 7.32 25.51 6.81
C GLU A 84 8.11 24.21 7.07
N LEU A 85 7.89 23.17 6.26
CA LEU A 85 8.54 21.86 6.31
C LEU A 85 8.26 21.06 7.61
N THR A 86 7.17 21.35 8.30
CA THR A 86 6.73 20.56 9.45
C THR A 86 6.02 19.31 8.96
N HIS A 87 6.65 18.15 9.16
CA HIS A 87 6.08 16.87 8.73
C HIS A 87 5.10 16.30 9.76
N VAL A 88 3.85 16.09 9.34
CA VAL A 88 2.79 15.45 10.13
C VAL A 88 2.49 14.07 9.53
N LYS A 89 2.66 13.01 10.34
CA LYS A 89 2.34 11.64 9.95
C LYS A 89 0.88 11.27 10.25
N GLY A 90 0.31 10.38 9.45
CA GLY A 90 -0.98 9.73 9.71
C GLY A 90 -2.23 10.57 9.45
N VAL A 91 -2.13 11.62 8.63
CA VAL A 91 -3.26 12.53 8.38
C VAL A 91 -4.39 11.84 7.60
N HIS A 92 -4.04 11.13 6.53
CA HIS A 92 -4.98 10.50 5.60
C HIS A 92 -4.76 8.98 5.43
N GLY A 93 -3.90 8.37 6.26
CA GLY A 93 -3.55 6.95 6.14
C GLY A 93 -2.73 6.45 7.34
N PRO A 94 -2.10 5.27 7.22
CA PRO A 94 -1.33 4.66 8.30
C PRO A 94 -0.17 5.55 8.78
N VAL A 95 0.05 5.58 10.09
CA VAL A 95 1.21 6.20 10.73
C VAL A 95 2.46 5.33 10.56
N GLU A 96 2.25 4.02 10.49
CA GLU A 96 3.29 3.04 10.20
C GLU A 96 2.74 2.00 9.22
N ILE A 97 3.61 1.60 8.29
CA ILE A 97 3.30 0.55 7.33
C ILE A 97 4.51 -0.36 7.16
N GLY A 98 4.26 -1.66 7.13
CA GLY A 98 5.25 -2.69 6.83
C GLY A 98 4.84 -3.53 5.63
N CYS A 99 5.79 -4.31 5.12
CA CYS A 99 5.55 -5.32 4.10
C CYS A 99 6.13 -6.65 4.56
N ILE A 100 5.38 -7.73 4.36
CA ILE A 100 5.88 -9.10 4.46
C ILE A 100 5.97 -9.65 3.05
N VAL A 101 7.19 -9.99 2.63
CA VAL A 101 7.43 -10.74 1.41
C VAL A 101 7.29 -12.23 1.72
N SER A 102 6.45 -12.90 0.94
CA SER A 102 6.03 -14.26 1.17
C SER A 102 6.30 -15.11 -0.07
N GLY A 103 6.95 -16.27 0.11
CA GLY A 103 7.00 -17.33 -0.90
C GLY A 103 5.73 -18.18 -0.94
N PHE A 104 4.76 -17.91 -0.05
CA PHE A 104 3.44 -18.51 -0.10
C PHE A 104 2.55 -17.71 -1.07
N ASP A 105 2.10 -18.38 -2.13
CA ASP A 105 1.07 -17.91 -3.05
C ASP A 105 -0.31 -18.38 -2.51
N PRO A 106 -1.20 -17.47 -2.07
CA PRO A 106 -2.52 -17.85 -1.60
C PRO A 106 -3.45 -18.36 -2.71
N ASP A 107 -3.09 -18.13 -3.99
CA ASP A 107 -3.88 -18.51 -5.16
C ASP A 107 -3.38 -19.80 -5.86
N GLU A 108 -2.27 -20.40 -5.39
CA GLU A 108 -1.75 -21.72 -5.78
C GLU A 108 -2.20 -22.84 -4.82
#